data_AF-A0A426Y4N4-F1
#
_entry.id   AF-A0A426Y4N4-F1
#
_cell.length_a   1.000
_cell.length_b   1.000
_cell.length_c   1.000
_cell.angle_alpha   90.00
_cell.angle_beta   90.00
_cell.angle_gamma   90.00
#
_symmetry.space_group_name_H-M   'P 1'
#
loop_
_entity.id
_entity.type
_entity.pdbx_description
1 polymer ?
#
loop_
_entity_poly.entity_id
_entity_poly.type
_entity_poly.pdbx_seq_one_letter_code
_entity_poly.pdbx_strand_id
1 'polypeptide(L)'
;MATLDRRELANTGLKLSCLGFGASPLGNVFGHVSHADAVAAVRLALQLGINFFDTSPFASLLSPFMLSGAAFVLSLPNLFLYVRYYGGTVSETVLGNCLHELNVPREDIVVSTKCGRYIDGFDFSAERVTRSIDESLARLKLDYVDILHCHDIEFGSLDQVLFYLPWIFFSVDGLKGSTLLH
;
A
#
# COMPACT_ATOMS: atom_id res chain seq x y z
N MET A 1 -22.32 2.19 -20.64
CA MET A 1 -21.01 2.87 -20.46
C MET A 1 -19.92 1.89 -20.84
N ALA A 2 -18.86 2.35 -21.51
CA ALA A 2 -17.73 1.48 -21.82
C ALA A 2 -17.03 1.08 -20.52
N THR A 3 -16.93 -0.22 -20.25
CA THR A 3 -16.15 -0.78 -19.15
C THR A 3 -14.67 -0.77 -19.54
N LEU A 4 -13.77 -0.38 -18.64
CA LEU A 4 -12.33 -0.43 -18.87
C LEU A 4 -11.89 -1.85 -19.28
N ASP A 5 -11.05 -1.93 -20.32
CA ASP A 5 -10.44 -3.19 -20.73
C ASP A 5 -9.58 -3.75 -19.59
N ARG A 6 -9.73 -5.04 -19.33
CA ARG A 6 -8.91 -5.77 -18.36
C ARG A 6 -7.77 -6.51 -19.06
N ARG A 7 -6.60 -6.53 -18.44
CA ARG A 7 -5.38 -7.20 -18.90
C ARG A 7 -4.95 -8.23 -17.88
N GLU A 8 -4.51 -9.38 -18.36
CA GLU A 8 -3.96 -10.41 -17.49
C GLU A 8 -2.56 -9.99 -17.01
N LEU A 9 -2.30 -10.14 -15.71
CA LEU A 9 -0.98 -9.89 -15.14
C LEU A 9 -0.12 -11.14 -15.30
N ALA A 10 0.77 -11.11 -16.30
CA ALA A 10 1.67 -12.22 -16.63
C ALA A 10 0.89 -13.55 -16.73
N ASN A 11 1.32 -14.59 -16.00
CA ASN A 11 0.67 -15.91 -15.96
C ASN A 11 -0.04 -16.17 -14.62
N THR A 12 -0.52 -15.11 -13.95
CA THR A 12 -1.15 -15.21 -12.62
C THR A 12 -2.65 -15.51 -12.69
N GLY A 13 -3.29 -15.34 -13.86
CA GLY A 13 -4.75 -15.39 -13.98
C GLY A 13 -5.47 -14.12 -13.47
N LEU A 14 -4.78 -13.20 -12.79
CA LEU A 14 -5.35 -11.94 -12.32
C LEU A 14 -5.64 -11.01 -13.50
N LYS A 15 -6.86 -10.46 -13.55
CA LYS A 15 -7.31 -9.54 -14.60
C LYS A 15 -7.49 -8.13 -14.04
N LEU A 16 -6.56 -7.24 -14.37
CA LEU A 16 -6.51 -5.86 -13.86
C LEU A 16 -7.04 -4.90 -14.92
N SER A 17 -7.76 -3.87 -14.51
CA SER A 17 -8.08 -2.72 -15.35
C SER A 17 -6.79 -2.09 -15.87
N CYS A 18 -6.80 -1.64 -17.12
CA CYS A 18 -5.63 -0.99 -17.73
C CYS A 18 -5.22 0.34 -17.04
N LEU A 19 -6.09 0.84 -16.16
CA LEU A 19 -5.85 1.96 -15.25
C LEU A 19 -6.02 1.48 -13.81
N GLY A 20 -5.05 1.76 -12.94
CA GLY A 20 -5.12 1.50 -11.50
C GLY A 20 -5.37 2.78 -10.69
N PHE A 21 -5.87 2.63 -9.46
CA PHE A 21 -6.09 3.72 -8.52
C PHE A 21 -4.98 3.75 -7.47
N GLY A 22 -4.19 4.83 -7.45
CA GLY A 22 -3.17 5.05 -6.42
C GLY A 22 -3.75 5.72 -5.18
N ALA A 23 -3.71 5.04 -4.03
CA ALA A 23 -4.36 5.46 -2.79
C ALA A 23 -3.46 6.26 -1.84
N SER A 24 -2.19 6.49 -2.17
CA SER A 24 -1.26 7.28 -1.32
C SER A 24 -1.82 8.65 -0.90
N PRO A 25 -2.45 9.45 -1.80
CA PRO A 25 -3.04 10.74 -1.40
C PRO A 25 -4.15 10.64 -0.35
N LEU A 26 -4.83 9.49 -0.23
CA LEU A 26 -5.85 9.27 0.81
C LEU A 26 -5.25 9.34 2.23
N GLY A 27 -3.94 9.15 2.35
CA GLY A 27 -3.20 9.29 3.60
C GLY A 27 -2.85 10.73 3.98
N ASN A 28 -3.36 11.74 3.26
CA ASN A 28 -3.01 13.16 3.42
C ASN A 28 -1.54 13.52 3.16
N VAL A 29 -0.82 12.69 2.39
CA VAL A 29 0.62 12.85 2.11
C VAL A 29 0.90 14.12 1.30
N PHE A 30 -0.03 14.52 0.41
CA PHE A 30 0.14 15.63 -0.53
C PHE A 30 -0.85 16.78 -0.32
N GLY A 31 -1.58 16.78 0.79
CA GLY A 31 -2.66 17.71 1.08
C GLY A 31 -3.82 17.03 1.78
N HIS A 32 -4.76 17.83 2.28
CA HIS A 32 -5.93 17.29 2.99
C HIS A 32 -6.95 16.68 2.02
N VAL A 33 -7.33 15.44 2.29
CA VAL A 33 -8.42 14.67 1.67
C VAL A 33 -9.39 14.30 2.78
N SER A 34 -10.65 14.73 2.67
CA SER A 34 -11.68 14.35 3.64
C SER A 34 -12.10 12.89 3.43
N HIS A 35 -12.68 12.26 4.47
CA HIS A 35 -13.24 10.91 4.33
C HIS A 35 -14.30 10.85 3.22
N ALA A 36 -15.15 11.89 3.10
CA ALA A 36 -16.17 11.96 2.07
C ALA A 36 -15.57 12.02 0.66
N ASP A 37 -14.50 12.81 0.46
CA ASP A 37 -13.81 12.88 -0.83
C ASP A 37 -13.11 11.57 -1.17
N ALA A 38 -12.52 10.90 -0.17
CA ALA A 38 -11.91 9.59 -0.34
C ALA A 38 -12.94 8.55 -0.81
N VAL A 39 -14.08 8.46 -0.13
CA VAL A 39 -15.19 7.55 -0.50
C VAL A 39 -15.71 7.89 -1.89
N ALA A 40 -15.88 9.18 -2.22
CA ALA A 40 -16.34 9.62 -3.54
C ALA A 40 -15.35 9.21 -4.65
N ALA A 41 -14.06 9.39 -4.43
CA ALA A 41 -13.02 9.02 -5.38
C ALA A 41 -12.97 7.50 -5.63
N VAL A 42 -12.98 6.69 -4.56
CA VAL A 42 -12.98 5.22 -4.65
C VAL A 42 -14.27 4.72 -5.33
N ARG A 43 -15.43 5.28 -4.97
CA ARG A 43 -16.71 4.94 -5.60
C ARG A 43 -16.69 5.23 -7.10
N LEU A 44 -16.19 6.40 -7.50
CA LEU A 44 -16.11 6.76 -8.91
C LEU A 44 -15.15 5.83 -9.67
N ALA A 45 -14.00 5.46 -9.07
CA ALA A 45 -13.07 4.52 -9.67
C ALA A 45 -13.75 3.18 -9.98
N LEU A 46 -14.48 2.62 -9.00
CA LEU A 46 -15.25 1.39 -9.17
C LEU A 46 -16.33 1.52 -10.25
N GLN A 47 -17.08 2.63 -10.26
CA GLN A 47 -18.12 2.89 -11.27
C GLN A 47 -17.57 2.98 -12.70
N LEU A 48 -16.34 3.44 -12.86
CA LEU A 48 -15.64 3.48 -14.16
C LEU A 48 -15.02 2.13 -14.54
N GLY A 49 -15.09 1.12 -13.67
CA GLY A 49 -14.55 -0.22 -13.90
C GLY A 49 -13.08 -0.38 -13.53
N ILE A 50 -12.50 0.54 -12.75
CA ILE A 50 -11.18 0.32 -12.14
C ILE A 50 -11.34 -0.74 -11.06
N ASN A 51 -10.55 -1.81 -11.15
CA ASN A 51 -10.51 -2.85 -10.13
C ASN A 51 -9.17 -2.98 -9.43
N PHE A 52 -8.12 -2.32 -9.94
CA PHE A 52 -6.79 -2.38 -9.33
C PHE A 52 -6.52 -1.17 -8.43
N PHE A 53 -6.24 -1.40 -7.15
CA PHE A 53 -5.96 -0.38 -6.13
C PHE A 53 -4.57 -0.60 -5.54
N ASP A 54 -3.70 0.40 -5.64
CA ASP A 54 -2.36 0.38 -5.06
C ASP A 54 -2.26 1.30 -3.85
N THR A 55 -1.69 0.80 -2.76
CA THR A 55 -1.42 1.56 -1.55
C THR A 55 -0.07 1.18 -0.95
N SER A 56 0.25 1.72 0.22
CA SER A 56 1.44 1.38 0.98
C SER A 56 1.26 1.79 2.44
N PRO A 57 1.88 1.10 3.41
CA PRO A 57 1.89 1.55 4.79
C PRO A 57 2.62 2.89 4.97
N PHE A 58 3.66 3.15 4.18
CA PHE A 58 4.45 4.38 4.27
C PHE A 58 4.75 4.93 2.88
N ALA A 59 4.49 6.21 2.62
CA ALA A 59 4.63 6.80 1.29
C ALA A 59 6.09 7.15 0.91
N SER A 60 6.55 6.75 -0.28
CA SER A 60 7.86 7.15 -0.83
C SER A 60 7.90 8.65 -1.08
N LEU A 61 8.45 9.40 -0.11
CA LEU A 61 8.72 10.82 -0.30
C LEU A 61 10.13 10.96 -0.88
N LEU A 62 10.25 10.75 -2.18
CA LEU A 62 11.44 11.05 -2.96
C LEU A 62 11.24 12.36 -3.71
N SER A 63 11.49 13.48 -3.04
CA SER A 63 12.06 14.61 -3.77
C SER A 63 13.25 15.17 -2.98
N PRO A 64 14.41 15.38 -3.62
CA PRO A 64 15.54 16.12 -3.04
C PRO A 64 15.14 17.51 -2.51
N PHE A 65 14.05 18.09 -3.05
CA PHE A 65 13.48 19.36 -2.61
C PHE A 65 12.85 19.33 -1.20
N MET A 66 12.44 18.15 -0.70
CA MET A 66 11.91 18.01 0.67
C MET A 66 13.01 17.74 1.70
N LEU A 67 14.15 17.18 1.29
CA LEU A 67 15.28 16.90 2.18
C LEU A 67 16.03 18.16 2.62
N SER A 68 16.10 19.19 1.77
CA SER A 68 16.66 20.50 2.17
C SER A 68 15.79 21.23 3.21
N GLY A 69 14.50 20.87 3.33
CA GLY A 69 13.63 21.29 4.41
C GLY A 69 13.66 20.36 5.64
N ALA A 70 13.91 19.06 5.45
CA ALA A 70 13.84 18.05 6.52
C ALA A 70 14.78 18.34 7.71
N ALA A 71 15.98 18.86 7.47
CA ALA A 71 16.90 19.26 8.55
C ALA A 71 16.36 20.44 9.40
N PHE A 72 15.57 21.34 8.80
CA PHE A 72 14.88 22.43 9.49
C PHE A 72 13.58 21.95 10.15
N VAL A 73 12.96 20.89 9.62
CA VAL A 73 11.72 20.32 10.15
C VAL A 73 11.95 19.43 11.38
N LEU A 74 13.08 18.71 11.44
CA LEU A 74 13.45 17.89 12.61
C LEU A 74 13.70 18.74 13.88
N SER A 75 13.86 20.06 13.76
CA SER A 75 13.98 20.99 14.89
C SER A 75 12.64 21.64 15.30
N LEU A 76 11.54 21.35 14.60
CA LEU A 76 10.22 21.88 14.95
C LEU A 76 9.61 21.09 16.11
N PRO A 77 9.00 21.76 17.11
CA PRO A 77 8.49 21.13 18.33
C PRO A 77 7.31 20.17 18.13
N ASN A 78 6.81 20.00 16.90
CA ASN A 78 5.61 19.24 16.57
C ASN A 78 5.87 18.11 15.54
N LEU A 79 6.90 17.29 15.77
CA LEU A 79 7.25 16.12 14.95
C LEU A 79 6.04 15.20 14.66
N PHE A 80 5.08 15.12 15.58
CA PHE A 80 3.85 14.35 15.45
C PHE A 80 2.93 14.81 14.30
N LEU A 81 2.92 16.10 13.98
CA LEU A 81 2.18 16.63 12.83
C LEU A 81 2.88 16.25 11.51
N TYR A 82 4.19 16.05 11.52
CA TYR A 82 4.96 15.68 10.33
C TYR A 82 4.87 14.18 10.02
N VAL A 83 4.72 13.32 11.03
CA VAL A 83 4.34 11.89 10.85
C VAL A 83 2.99 11.75 10.12
N ARG A 84 2.06 12.70 10.32
CA ARG A 84 0.83 12.79 9.50
C ARG A 84 1.12 13.16 8.05
N TYR A 85 2.11 14.01 7.78
CA TYR A 85 2.56 14.32 6.41
C TYR A 85 3.29 13.14 5.72
N TYR A 86 3.80 12.17 6.48
CA TYR A 86 4.29 10.90 5.95
C TYR A 86 3.18 9.87 5.70
N GLY A 87 1.92 10.24 5.95
CA GLY A 87 0.74 9.39 5.75
C GLY A 87 0.73 8.11 6.58
N GLY A 88 1.55 8.02 7.64
CA GLY A 88 1.89 6.81 8.40
C GLY A 88 0.73 5.83 8.59
N THR A 89 0.64 4.85 7.69
CA THR A 89 -0.39 3.81 7.58
C THR A 89 -1.82 4.27 7.29
N VAL A 90 -2.04 5.58 7.19
CA VAL A 90 -3.36 6.21 7.00
C VAL A 90 -3.96 5.87 5.65
N SER A 91 -3.17 5.81 4.58
CA SER A 91 -3.66 5.45 3.23
C SER A 91 -4.29 4.06 3.21
N GLU A 92 -3.70 3.08 3.89
CA GLU A 92 -4.27 1.73 4.01
C GLU A 92 -5.58 1.76 4.80
N THR A 93 -5.62 2.45 5.94
CA THR A 93 -6.84 2.56 6.75
C THR A 93 -7.97 3.27 6.02
N VAL A 94 -7.70 4.36 5.31
CA VAL A 94 -8.71 5.12 4.57
C VAL A 94 -9.22 4.30 3.39
N LEU A 95 -8.34 3.66 2.62
CA LEU A 95 -8.75 2.77 1.52
C LEU A 95 -9.61 1.61 2.05
N GLY A 96 -9.17 0.94 3.12
CA GLY A 96 -9.92 -0.16 3.73
C GLY A 96 -11.30 0.27 4.24
N ASN A 97 -11.40 1.44 4.86
CA ASN A 97 -12.68 2.02 5.25
C ASN A 97 -13.58 2.31 4.06
N CYS A 98 -13.04 2.86 2.96
CA CYS A 98 -13.81 3.13 1.74
C CYS A 98 -14.35 1.82 1.13
N LEU A 99 -13.51 0.80 0.96
CA LEU A 99 -13.91 -0.48 0.37
C LEU A 99 -15.00 -1.18 1.21
N HIS A 100 -14.83 -1.17 2.54
CA HIS A 100 -15.80 -1.72 3.47
C HIS A 100 -17.13 -0.92 3.45
N GLU A 101 -17.09 0.41 3.51
CA GLU A 101 -18.30 1.26 3.48
C GLU A 101 -19.09 1.12 2.17
N LEU A 102 -18.38 0.93 1.06
CA LEU A 102 -18.96 0.72 -0.25
C LEU A 102 -19.48 -0.72 -0.48
N ASN A 103 -19.26 -1.62 0.49
CA ASN A 103 -19.58 -3.06 0.41
C ASN A 103 -19.04 -3.70 -0.88
N VAL A 104 -17.78 -3.40 -1.22
CA VAL A 104 -17.14 -3.92 -2.42
C VAL A 104 -16.81 -5.40 -2.21
N PRO A 105 -17.27 -6.32 -3.08
CA PRO A 105 -16.88 -7.72 -3.02
C PRO A 105 -15.37 -7.86 -3.19
N ARG A 106 -14.73 -8.68 -2.34
CA ARG A 106 -13.26 -8.82 -2.33
C ARG A 106 -12.75 -9.39 -3.66
N GLU A 107 -13.49 -10.30 -4.26
CA GLU A 107 -13.21 -10.96 -5.53
C GLU A 107 -13.29 -10.03 -6.75
N ASP A 108 -13.94 -8.87 -6.62
CA ASP A 108 -14.09 -7.91 -7.71
C ASP A 108 -12.89 -6.97 -7.84
N ILE A 109 -12.02 -6.92 -6.83
CA ILE A 109 -10.88 -6.00 -6.76
C ILE A 109 -9.55 -6.73 -6.65
N VAL A 110 -8.51 -6.06 -7.14
CA VAL A 110 -7.10 -6.43 -6.99
C VAL A 110 -6.45 -5.35 -6.15
N VAL A 111 -5.82 -5.71 -5.05
CA VAL A 111 -5.18 -4.78 -4.11
C VAL A 111 -3.70 -5.09 -4.01
N SER A 112 -2.87 -4.08 -4.26
CA SER A 112 -1.44 -4.12 -3.96
C SER A 112 -1.09 -3.26 -2.75
N THR A 113 -0.18 -3.77 -1.92
CA THR A 113 0.49 -2.98 -0.89
C THR A 113 1.98 -3.27 -0.88
N LYS A 114 2.72 -2.68 0.06
CA LYS A 114 4.18 -2.69 0.08
C LYS A 114 4.73 -3.02 1.47
N CYS A 115 5.89 -3.65 1.53
CA CYS A 115 6.59 -4.01 2.77
C CYS A 115 8.04 -3.52 2.76
N GLY A 116 8.71 -3.60 3.91
CA GLY A 116 10.16 -3.36 4.02
C GLY A 116 10.57 -1.94 4.40
N ARG A 117 9.65 -0.98 4.35
CA ARG A 117 9.85 0.40 4.82
C ARG A 117 9.05 0.67 6.08
N TYR A 118 9.66 1.34 7.06
CA TYR A 118 9.08 1.71 8.35
C TYR A 118 9.53 3.12 8.77
N ILE A 119 8.97 3.65 9.86
CA ILE A 119 9.34 4.97 10.40
C ILE A 119 10.84 5.05 10.69
N ASP A 120 11.41 4.00 11.27
CA ASP A 120 12.79 3.98 11.74
C ASP A 120 13.80 3.45 10.70
N GLY A 121 13.35 3.20 9.46
CA GLY A 121 14.21 2.75 8.37
C GLY A 121 13.67 1.57 7.58
N PHE A 122 14.58 0.69 7.13
CA PHE A 122 14.28 -0.41 6.23
C PHE A 122 14.60 -1.76 6.88
N ASP A 123 13.67 -2.70 6.80
CA ASP A 123 13.82 -4.06 7.33
C ASP A 123 13.06 -5.07 6.46
N PHE A 124 13.83 -5.79 5.67
CA PHE A 124 13.33 -6.84 4.77
C PHE A 124 13.42 -8.24 5.40
N SER A 125 13.66 -8.36 6.70
CA SER A 125 13.64 -9.67 7.35
C SER A 125 12.28 -10.33 7.22
N ALA A 126 12.26 -11.65 7.04
CA ALA A 126 11.03 -12.42 6.83
C ALA A 126 10.04 -12.27 8.01
N GLU A 127 10.53 -12.22 9.24
CA GLU A 127 9.72 -12.00 10.45
C GLU A 127 9.02 -10.64 10.38
N ARG A 128 9.78 -9.57 10.11
CA ARG A 128 9.21 -8.23 10.09
C ARG A 128 8.22 -8.06 8.94
N VAL A 129 8.55 -8.58 7.76
CA VAL A 129 7.66 -8.55 6.58
C VAL A 129 6.36 -9.29 6.85
N THR A 130 6.41 -10.49 7.44
CA THR A 130 5.21 -11.27 7.79
C THR A 130 4.29 -10.47 8.71
N ARG A 131 4.85 -9.91 9.79
CA ARG A 131 4.09 -9.05 10.70
C ARG A 131 3.56 -7.80 10.01
N SER A 132 4.30 -7.22 9.06
CA SER A 132 3.85 -6.04 8.32
C SER A 132 2.63 -6.36 7.44
N ILE A 133 2.55 -7.57 6.89
CA ILE A 133 1.39 -8.02 6.10
C ILE A 133 0.15 -8.07 7.00
N ASP A 134 0.23 -8.72 8.16
CA ASP A 134 -0.89 -8.80 9.12
C ASP A 134 -1.39 -7.40 9.53
N GLU A 135 -0.45 -6.50 9.81
CA GLU A 135 -0.73 -5.11 10.13
C GLU A 135 -1.43 -4.37 8.98
N SER A 136 -1.00 -4.59 7.73
CA SER A 136 -1.63 -4.03 6.53
C SER A 136 -3.04 -4.55 6.31
N LEU A 137 -3.25 -5.86 6.46
CA LEU A 137 -4.55 -6.51 6.29
C LEU A 137 -5.57 -6.02 7.32
N ALA A 138 -5.14 -5.87 8.57
CA ALA A 138 -5.98 -5.29 9.63
C ALA A 138 -6.43 -3.86 9.28
N ARG A 139 -5.55 -3.03 8.71
CA ARG A 139 -5.89 -1.66 8.29
C ARG A 139 -6.78 -1.63 7.05
N LEU A 140 -6.50 -2.50 6.08
CA LEU A 140 -7.26 -2.62 4.85
C LEU A 140 -8.62 -3.30 5.05
N LYS A 141 -8.80 -4.01 6.18
CA LYS A 141 -9.98 -4.83 6.46
C LYS A 141 -10.19 -5.91 5.39
N LEU A 142 -9.09 -6.56 4.99
CA LEU A 142 -9.07 -7.62 3.99
C LEU A 142 -8.42 -8.86 4.59
N ASP A 143 -8.83 -10.03 4.11
CA ASP A 143 -8.20 -11.30 4.50
C ASP A 143 -6.95 -11.59 3.66
N TYR A 144 -6.78 -10.92 2.53
CA TYR A 144 -5.60 -11.05 1.65
C TYR A 144 -5.38 -9.83 0.76
N VAL A 145 -4.15 -9.69 0.24
CA VAL A 145 -3.75 -8.76 -0.84
C VAL A 145 -3.27 -9.57 -2.04
N ASP A 146 -3.50 -9.09 -3.25
CA ASP A 146 -3.16 -9.84 -4.47
C ASP A 146 -1.67 -9.70 -4.83
N ILE A 147 -1.07 -8.55 -4.49
CA ILE A 147 0.31 -8.23 -4.85
C ILE A 147 1.00 -7.53 -3.67
N LEU A 148 2.20 -8.00 -3.32
CA LEU A 148 3.05 -7.37 -2.32
C LEU A 148 4.37 -6.90 -2.98
N HIS A 149 4.70 -5.62 -2.80
CA HIS A 149 5.95 -5.05 -3.29
C HIS A 149 6.97 -4.84 -2.17
N CYS A 150 8.24 -5.19 -2.41
CA CYS A 150 9.34 -4.69 -1.59
C CYS A 150 9.53 -3.20 -1.90
N HIS A 151 9.33 -2.34 -0.89
CA HIS A 151 9.29 -0.89 -1.08
C HIS A 151 10.68 -0.26 -0.97
N ASP A 152 11.02 0.68 -1.87
CA ASP A 152 12.17 1.58 -1.68
C ASP A 152 13.49 0.81 -1.41
N ILE A 153 13.68 -0.33 -2.11
CA ILE A 153 14.81 -1.26 -1.89
C ILE A 153 16.18 -0.59 -2.03
N GLU A 154 16.27 0.49 -2.81
CA GLU A 154 17.47 1.28 -3.04
C GLU A 154 17.93 2.07 -1.81
N PHE A 155 17.06 2.24 -0.81
CA PHE A 155 17.39 2.92 0.45
C PHE A 155 17.66 1.95 1.61
N GLY A 156 17.35 0.66 1.42
CA GLY A 156 17.73 -0.40 2.33
C GLY A 156 19.12 -0.98 2.03
N SER A 157 19.57 -1.91 2.88
CA SER A 157 20.72 -2.74 2.52
C SER A 157 20.31 -3.75 1.46
N LEU A 158 20.93 -3.69 0.28
CA LEU A 158 20.67 -4.65 -0.79
C LEU A 158 20.98 -6.09 -0.35
N ASP A 159 21.94 -6.28 0.56
CA ASP A 159 22.27 -7.59 1.12
C ASP A 159 21.08 -8.19 1.87
N GLN A 160 20.28 -7.38 2.57
CA GLN A 160 19.06 -7.87 3.22
C GLN A 160 18.06 -8.36 2.18
N VAL A 161 17.85 -7.60 1.11
CA VAL A 161 16.92 -8.01 0.05
C VAL A 161 17.40 -9.30 -0.60
N LEU A 162 18.67 -9.37 -1.00
CA LEU A 162 19.23 -10.57 -1.63
C LEU A 162 19.19 -11.79 -0.70
N PHE A 163 19.44 -11.60 0.59
CA PHE A 163 19.44 -12.68 1.58
C PHE A 163 18.03 -13.13 1.95
N TYR A 164 17.11 -12.18 2.21
CA TYR A 164 15.79 -12.46 2.74
C TYR A 164 14.71 -12.66 1.67
N LEU A 165 14.86 -12.18 0.44
CA LEU A 165 13.82 -12.33 -0.59
C LEU A 165 13.37 -13.79 -0.81
N PRO A 166 14.26 -14.81 -0.80
CA PRO A 166 13.83 -16.21 -0.81
C PRO A 166 12.99 -16.61 0.41
N TRP A 167 13.30 -16.07 1.59
CA TRP A 167 12.55 -16.33 2.82
C TRP A 167 11.24 -15.57 2.87
N ILE A 168 11.21 -14.32 2.39
CA ILE A 168 9.98 -13.57 2.16
C ILE A 168 9.09 -14.36 1.20
N PHE A 169 9.65 -14.91 0.11
CA PHE A 169 8.92 -15.79 -0.78
C PHE A 169 8.32 -16.98 -0.02
N PHE A 170 9.08 -17.69 0.83
CA PHE A 170 8.54 -18.80 1.62
C PHE A 170 7.53 -18.37 2.69
N SER A 171 7.68 -17.19 3.29
CA SER A 171 6.68 -16.64 4.21
C SER A 171 5.39 -16.35 3.46
N VAL A 172 5.47 -15.65 2.32
CA VAL A 172 4.33 -15.31 1.47
C VAL A 172 3.67 -16.56 0.86
N ASP A 173 4.47 -17.54 0.42
CA ASP A 173 4.01 -18.81 -0.16
C ASP A 173 3.49 -19.78 0.92
N GLY A 174 4.09 -19.80 2.11
CA GLY A 174 3.62 -20.56 3.27
C GLY A 174 2.27 -20.07 3.80
N LEU A 175 1.96 -18.78 3.60
CA LEU A 175 0.63 -18.21 3.86
C LEU A 175 -0.45 -18.71 2.86
N LYS A 176 -0.09 -19.40 1.76
CA LYS A 176 -1.08 -20.12 0.92
C LYS A 176 -1.77 -21.28 1.65
N GLY A 177 -1.20 -21.76 2.76
CA GLY A 177 -1.87 -22.70 3.67
C GLY A 177 -2.85 -22.05 4.63
N SER A 178 -2.85 -20.72 4.75
CA SER A 178 -3.68 -19.94 5.67
C SER A 178 -4.24 -18.71 4.97
N THR A 179 -5.30 -18.88 4.18
CA THR A 179 -6.28 -17.82 3.77
C THR A 179 -5.76 -16.55 3.06
N LEU A 180 -4.48 -16.45 2.70
CA LEU A 180 -3.86 -15.15 2.43
C LEU A 180 -3.43 -14.87 0.99
N LEU A 181 -3.55 -15.83 0.06
CA LEU A 181 -3.33 -15.62 -1.37
C LEU A 181 -4.17 -16.63 -2.17
N HIS A 182 -5.13 -16.13 -2.95
CA HIS A 182 -5.97 -16.91 -3.87
C HIS A 182 -5.73 -16.47 -5.31
#